data_AF-A0A922FKD9-F1
#
_entry.id   AF-A0A922FKD9-F1
#
_cell.length_a   1.000
_cell.length_b   1.000
_cell.length_c   1.000
_cell.angle_alpha   90.00
_cell.angle_beta   90.00
_cell.angle_gamma   90.00
#
_symmetry.space_group_name_H-M   'P 1'
#
loop_
_entity.id
_entity.type
_entity.pdbx_description
1 polymer ?
#
loop_
_entity_poly.entity_id
_entity_poly.type
_entity_poly.pdbx_seq_one_letter_code
_entity_poly.pdbx_strand_id
1 'polypeptide(L)'
;MKVLKEILPCGLQRFLQTMRAIQGALIVASSIQIVLGYSQLWGLFSRFFSPLGMAPVVALVGLGLFQRGFPALGNCVEIGIPMLLLIIGLSLYLKHVRPFRDVPIFERFPVLVCVTIIWIYSLVLTASGAYRDKSLRTQISCRADRANLISTAPWFKFPYPLQWGPPTFSAGHSFAMMSAVLVSMVESTGAYKATSRLAIATPPPAYVLSRGIGWQGIGILLDGLFGTATGSTVSVENAGLLGLTRVGSRRVVEISAGFMIFFSTLGKFGAVFASIPFPIFAALYCVLFGLVASVGLSFLQFTNMNCMRNLIITGLSLFLGISVPQFFNEYWNPSRRGLVHTNAGWVIQCNYQYRILVSSNGGFDSGSVSGQHVRSREVKDR
;
A
#
# COMPACT_ATOMS: atom_id res chain seq x y z
N MET A 1 -7.03 7.45 -25.86
CA MET A 1 -5.67 7.98 -25.65
C MET A 1 -5.34 9.17 -26.56
N LYS A 2 -5.83 9.24 -27.81
CA LYS A 2 -5.66 10.43 -28.68
C LYS A 2 -6.42 11.68 -28.18
N VAL A 3 -7.64 11.53 -27.67
CA VAL A 3 -8.46 12.65 -27.17
C VAL A 3 -7.93 13.26 -25.84
N LEU A 4 -7.08 12.55 -25.11
CA LEU A 4 -6.51 13.04 -23.83
C LEU A 4 -5.27 13.93 -24.02
N LYS A 5 -4.72 14.02 -25.23
CA LYS A 5 -3.49 14.78 -25.52
C LYS A 5 -3.72 16.29 -25.65
N GLU A 6 -4.95 16.73 -25.94
CA GLU A 6 -5.23 18.13 -26.30
C GLU A 6 -5.71 19.00 -25.13
N ILE A 7 -6.07 18.43 -23.97
CA ILE A 7 -6.85 19.17 -22.96
C ILE A 7 -6.04 19.53 -21.68
N LEU A 8 -4.88 18.91 -21.41
CA LEU A 8 -4.02 19.32 -20.27
C LEU A 8 -2.55 18.84 -20.44
N PRO A 9 -1.69 19.57 -21.16
CA PRO A 9 -0.34 19.11 -21.51
C PRO A 9 0.58 18.92 -20.28
N CYS A 10 0.47 19.78 -19.26
CA CYS A 10 1.33 19.74 -18.08
C CYS A 10 1.07 18.52 -17.18
N GLY A 11 -0.21 18.17 -16.95
CA GLY A 11 -0.60 17.06 -16.08
C GLY A 11 -0.22 15.69 -16.65
N LEU A 12 -0.50 15.48 -17.94
CA LEU A 12 -0.16 14.24 -18.63
C LEU A 12 1.35 14.03 -18.72
N GLN A 13 2.12 15.10 -18.97
CA GLN A 13 3.57 15.02 -19.05
C GLN A 13 4.19 14.68 -17.69
N ARG A 14 3.71 15.30 -16.61
CA ARG A 14 4.14 14.97 -15.23
C ARG A 14 3.80 13.52 -14.87
N PHE A 15 2.61 13.04 -15.24
CA PHE A 15 2.21 11.66 -15.02
C PHE A 15 3.14 10.68 -15.76
N LEU A 16 3.39 10.90 -17.06
CA LEU A 16 4.29 10.05 -17.85
C LEU A 16 5.73 10.07 -17.31
N GLN A 17 6.24 11.23 -16.89
CA GLN A 17 7.56 11.33 -16.25
C GLN A 17 7.61 10.50 -14.96
N THR A 18 6.58 10.60 -14.12
CA THR A 18 6.51 9.86 -12.85
C THR A 18 6.44 8.36 -13.11
N MET A 19 5.59 7.92 -14.03
CA MET A 19 5.46 6.50 -14.39
C MET A 19 6.78 5.93 -14.91
N ARG A 20 7.45 6.62 -15.84
CA ARG A 20 8.76 6.19 -16.38
C ARG A 20 9.84 6.12 -15.31
N ALA A 21 9.82 7.05 -14.34
CA ALA A 21 10.75 7.05 -13.22
C ALA A 21 10.51 5.86 -12.28
N ILE A 22 9.24 5.54 -11.99
CA ILE A 22 8.88 4.36 -11.19
C ILE A 22 9.26 3.07 -11.92
N GLN A 23 9.00 2.98 -13.23
CA GLN A 23 9.39 1.81 -14.04
C GLN A 23 10.90 1.56 -13.98
N GLY A 24 11.72 2.59 -14.21
CA GLY A 24 13.18 2.47 -14.11
C GLY A 24 13.62 2.06 -12.70
N ALA A 25 13.04 2.66 -11.66
CA ALA A 25 13.36 2.32 -10.28
C ALA A 25 12.98 0.88 -9.90
N LEU A 26 11.82 0.38 -10.35
CA LEU A 26 11.39 -1.01 -10.12
C LEU A 26 12.29 -2.00 -10.84
N ILE A 27 12.68 -1.73 -12.09
CA ILE A 27 13.61 -2.58 -12.84
C ILE A 27 14.95 -2.69 -12.09
N VAL A 28 15.51 -1.56 -11.64
CA VAL A 28 16.77 -1.56 -10.87
C VAL A 28 16.61 -2.30 -9.54
N ALA A 29 15.57 -2.00 -8.76
CA ALA A 29 15.35 -2.63 -7.46
C ALA A 29 15.10 -4.15 -7.58
N SER A 30 14.39 -4.59 -8.62
CA SER A 30 14.12 -6.00 -8.89
C SER A 30 15.41 -6.80 -9.16
N SER A 31 16.39 -6.20 -9.85
CA SER A 31 17.67 -6.87 -10.16
C SER A 31 18.40 -7.34 -8.89
N ILE A 32 18.37 -6.54 -7.83
CA ILE A 32 18.99 -6.88 -6.55
C ILE A 32 18.28 -8.06 -5.89
N GLN A 33 16.94 -8.07 -5.91
CA GLN A 33 16.18 -9.17 -5.33
C GLN A 33 16.34 -10.48 -6.12
N ILE A 34 16.40 -10.40 -7.46
CA ILE A 34 16.69 -11.54 -8.34
C ILE A 34 18.09 -12.10 -8.02
N VAL A 35 19.11 -11.24 -7.98
CA VAL A 35 20.49 -11.63 -7.67
C VAL A 35 20.58 -12.24 -6.28
N LEU A 36 20.07 -11.57 -5.24
CA LEU A 36 20.13 -12.07 -3.85
C LEU A 36 19.30 -13.35 -3.65
N GLY A 37 18.19 -13.49 -4.36
CA GLY A 37 17.30 -14.65 -4.30
C GLY A 37 17.91 -15.89 -4.96
N TYR A 38 18.34 -15.79 -6.23
CA TYR A 38 18.89 -16.93 -6.97
C TYR A 38 20.33 -17.30 -6.58
N SER A 39 21.13 -16.34 -6.10
CA SER A 39 22.48 -16.62 -5.56
C SER A 39 22.45 -17.36 -4.21
N GLN A 40 21.27 -17.56 -3.63
CA GLN A 40 21.08 -18.14 -2.28
C GLN A 40 21.67 -17.31 -1.13
N LEU A 41 22.22 -16.13 -1.41
CA LEU A 41 22.73 -15.21 -0.39
C LEU A 41 21.65 -14.82 0.60
N TRP A 42 20.41 -14.60 0.13
CA TRP A 42 19.29 -14.32 1.03
C TRP A 42 19.01 -15.48 1.99
N GLY A 43 19.15 -16.73 1.55
CA GLY A 43 19.01 -17.90 2.42
C GLY A 43 19.98 -17.84 3.61
N LEU A 44 21.23 -17.44 3.38
CA LEU A 44 22.23 -17.26 4.42
C LEU A 44 21.86 -16.11 5.38
N PHE A 45 21.49 -14.95 4.84
CA PHE A 45 21.05 -13.79 5.64
C PHE A 45 19.79 -14.11 6.45
N SER A 46 18.87 -14.89 5.89
CA SER A 46 17.59 -15.22 6.52
C SER A 46 17.71 -16.01 7.82
N ARG A 47 18.87 -16.66 8.05
CA ARG A 47 19.20 -17.37 9.28
C ARG A 47 19.49 -16.43 10.45
N PHE A 48 19.93 -15.20 10.17
CA PHE A 48 20.21 -14.20 11.21
C PHE A 48 18.94 -13.49 11.71
N PHE A 49 17.83 -13.57 10.97
CA PHE A 49 16.56 -12.99 11.41
C PHE A 49 15.91 -13.84 12.50
N SER A 50 16.21 -13.50 13.75
CA SER A 50 15.49 -14.00 14.92
C SER A 50 14.06 -13.44 14.99
N PRO A 51 13.11 -14.13 15.65
CA PRO A 51 11.76 -13.60 15.85
C PRO A 51 11.75 -12.22 16.54
N LEU A 52 12.75 -11.94 17.38
CA LEU A 52 12.94 -10.65 18.05
C LEU A 52 13.23 -9.51 17.08
N GLY A 53 13.99 -9.75 16.01
CA GLY A 53 14.26 -8.74 14.98
C GLY A 53 13.13 -8.62 13.96
N MET A 54 12.47 -9.72 13.63
CA MET A 54 11.36 -9.74 12.66
C MET A 54 10.12 -9.00 13.17
N ALA A 55 9.82 -9.10 14.47
CA ALA A 55 8.62 -8.52 15.05
C ALA A 55 8.49 -7.01 14.82
N PRO A 56 9.48 -6.17 15.21
CA PRO A 56 9.40 -4.72 14.98
C PRO A 56 9.44 -4.37 13.49
N VAL A 57 10.22 -5.08 12.67
CA VAL A 57 10.29 -4.80 11.22
C VAL A 57 8.93 -5.00 10.55
N VAL A 58 8.29 -6.16 10.75
CA VAL A 58 6.97 -6.44 10.17
C VAL A 58 5.90 -5.55 10.79
N ALA A 59 5.99 -5.26 12.09
CA ALA A 59 5.05 -4.36 12.76
C ALA A 59 5.11 -2.93 12.18
N LEU A 60 6.32 -2.42 11.91
CA LEU A 60 6.54 -1.10 11.33
C LEU A 60 6.10 -0.99 9.87
N VAL A 61 6.10 -2.09 9.09
CA VAL A 61 5.51 -2.07 7.74
C VAL A 61 4.03 -1.69 7.80
N GLY A 62 3.28 -2.25 8.76
CA GLY A 62 1.89 -1.86 9.00
C GLY A 62 1.76 -0.46 9.60
N LEU A 63 2.42 -0.21 10.73
CA LEU A 63 2.28 1.06 11.47
C LEU A 63 2.81 2.28 10.70
N GLY A 64 3.87 2.13 9.90
CA GLY A 64 4.51 3.21 9.16
C GLY A 64 3.63 3.81 8.05
N LEU A 65 2.57 3.09 7.64
CA LEU A 65 1.64 3.54 6.60
C LEU A 65 0.35 4.18 7.17
N PHE A 66 0.33 4.54 8.46
CA PHE A 66 -0.86 5.11 9.12
C PHE A 66 -1.42 6.36 8.42
N GLN A 67 -0.56 7.17 7.79
CA GLN A 67 -0.96 8.36 7.02
C GLN A 67 -1.89 8.03 5.83
N ARG A 68 -1.90 6.77 5.35
CA ARG A 68 -2.77 6.28 4.28
C ARG A 68 -4.08 5.66 4.78
N GLY A 69 -4.20 5.46 6.10
CA GLY A 69 -5.44 5.01 6.73
C GLY A 69 -6.36 6.19 7.04
N PHE A 70 -6.50 6.52 8.31
CA PHE A 70 -7.51 7.47 8.79
C PHE A 70 -7.39 8.89 8.19
N PRO A 71 -6.20 9.48 7.99
CA PRO A 71 -6.10 10.80 7.37
C PRO A 71 -6.63 10.83 5.92
N ALA A 72 -6.47 9.73 5.17
CA ALA A 72 -7.03 9.60 3.83
C ALA A 72 -8.54 9.35 3.85
N LEU A 73 -9.01 8.55 4.81
CA LEU A 73 -10.42 8.31 5.08
C LEU A 73 -11.16 9.61 5.43
N GLY A 74 -10.54 10.46 6.25
CA GLY A 74 -11.08 11.74 6.70
C GLY A 74 -11.39 12.74 5.58
N ASN A 75 -10.87 12.52 4.35
CA ASN A 75 -11.27 13.32 3.19
C ASN A 75 -12.73 13.11 2.77
N CYS A 76 -13.35 12.01 3.18
CA CYS A 76 -14.76 11.72 2.98
C CYS A 76 -15.30 10.84 4.12
N VAL A 77 -15.64 11.48 5.24
CA VAL A 77 -16.12 10.78 6.44
C VAL A 77 -17.47 10.10 6.22
N GLU A 78 -18.31 10.63 5.32
CA GLU A 78 -19.66 10.10 5.04
C GLU A 78 -19.62 8.71 4.41
N ILE A 79 -18.57 8.37 3.65
CA ILE A 79 -18.38 7.05 3.04
C ILE A 79 -17.37 6.23 3.86
N GLY A 80 -16.32 6.88 4.34
CA GLY A 80 -15.21 6.25 5.04
C GLY A 80 -15.58 5.66 6.40
N ILE A 81 -16.35 6.39 7.22
CA ILE A 81 -16.75 5.91 8.56
C ILE A 81 -17.71 4.71 8.44
N PRO A 82 -18.78 4.75 7.62
CA PRO A 82 -19.63 3.57 7.42
C PRO A 82 -18.84 2.37 6.93
N MET A 83 -17.86 2.55 6.03
CA MET A 83 -17.00 1.45 5.60
C MET A 83 -16.21 0.85 6.77
N LEU A 84 -15.58 1.69 7.59
CA LEU A 84 -14.79 1.25 8.74
C LEU A 84 -15.65 0.52 9.78
N LEU A 85 -16.82 1.07 10.11
CA LEU A 85 -17.76 0.43 11.04
C LEU A 85 -18.30 -0.88 10.49
N LEU A 86 -18.63 -0.92 9.20
CA LEU A 86 -19.17 -2.10 8.53
C LEU A 86 -18.14 -3.23 8.50
N ILE A 87 -16.88 -2.95 8.14
CA ILE A 87 -15.83 -3.98 8.11
C ILE A 87 -15.51 -4.49 9.51
N ILE A 88 -15.42 -3.62 10.52
CA ILE A 88 -15.16 -4.03 11.91
C ILE A 88 -16.34 -4.84 12.44
N GLY A 89 -17.58 -4.38 12.20
CA GLY A 89 -18.80 -5.07 12.60
C GLY A 89 -18.93 -6.44 11.94
N LEU A 90 -18.75 -6.55 10.62
CA LEU A 90 -18.80 -7.83 9.92
C LEU A 90 -17.66 -8.77 10.34
N SER A 91 -16.44 -8.25 10.53
CA SER A 91 -15.27 -9.09 10.85
C SER A 91 -15.25 -9.56 12.31
N LEU A 92 -15.78 -8.77 13.26
CA LEU A 92 -15.75 -9.10 14.69
C LEU A 92 -17.09 -9.62 15.24
N TYR A 93 -18.21 -9.04 14.80
CA TYR A 93 -19.53 -9.27 15.42
C TYR A 93 -20.32 -10.38 14.73
N LEU A 94 -20.21 -10.55 13.41
CA LEU A 94 -21.00 -11.54 12.67
C LEU A 94 -20.74 -12.99 13.12
N LYS A 95 -19.55 -13.26 13.66
CA LYS A 95 -19.18 -14.56 14.24
C LYS A 95 -20.05 -14.96 15.46
N HIS A 96 -20.64 -13.98 16.16
CA HIS A 96 -21.48 -14.20 17.33
C HIS A 96 -22.99 -14.23 17.04
N VAL A 97 -23.42 -13.91 15.81
CA VAL A 97 -24.83 -13.81 15.45
C VAL A 97 -25.32 -15.12 14.84
N ARG A 98 -26.18 -15.85 15.56
CA ARG A 98 -26.62 -17.22 15.24
C ARG A 98 -27.13 -17.45 13.80
N PRO A 99 -27.98 -16.60 13.18
CA PRO A 99 -28.46 -16.86 11.80
C PRO A 99 -27.38 -16.75 10.71
N PHE A 100 -26.27 -16.06 10.98
CA PHE A 100 -25.19 -15.86 10.00
C PHE A 100 -23.94 -16.70 10.28
N ARG A 101 -23.99 -17.53 11.33
CA ARG A 101 -22.88 -18.40 11.74
C ARG A 101 -22.64 -19.55 10.75
N ASP A 102 -23.71 -20.03 10.11
CA ASP A 102 -23.68 -21.22 9.25
C ASP A 102 -23.41 -20.90 7.77
N VAL A 103 -23.33 -19.62 7.40
CA VAL A 103 -23.01 -19.18 6.03
C VAL A 103 -21.53 -18.81 5.90
N PRO A 104 -20.67 -19.70 5.36
CA PRO A 104 -19.22 -19.50 5.31
C PRO A 104 -18.77 -18.35 4.39
N ILE A 105 -19.68 -17.76 3.62
CA ILE A 105 -19.40 -16.69 2.65
C ILE A 105 -19.02 -15.39 3.36
N PHE A 106 -19.73 -15.03 4.43
CA PHE A 106 -19.48 -13.78 5.16
C PHE A 106 -18.19 -13.80 5.97
N GLU A 107 -17.73 -14.98 6.40
CA GLU A 107 -16.45 -15.14 7.11
C GLU A 107 -15.26 -15.13 6.15
N ARG A 108 -15.42 -15.64 4.93
CA ARG A 108 -14.33 -15.76 3.94
C ARG A 108 -14.12 -14.52 3.09
N PHE A 109 -15.18 -13.75 2.81
CA PHE A 109 -15.13 -12.57 1.94
C PHE A 109 -15.70 -11.28 2.57
N PRO A 110 -15.43 -10.98 3.86
CA PRO A 110 -16.02 -9.81 4.52
C PRO A 110 -15.62 -8.51 3.81
N VAL A 111 -14.36 -8.40 3.37
CA VAL A 111 -13.84 -7.22 2.65
C VAL A 111 -14.61 -6.97 1.35
N LEU A 112 -14.79 -7.99 0.50
CA LEU A 112 -15.48 -7.85 -0.78
C LEU A 112 -16.96 -7.46 -0.59
N VAL A 113 -17.63 -8.06 0.40
CA VAL A 113 -19.02 -7.72 0.74
C VAL A 113 -19.13 -6.27 1.21
N CYS A 114 -18.25 -5.84 2.13
CA CYS A 114 -18.24 -4.45 2.62
C CYS A 114 -18.01 -3.45 1.50
N VAL A 115 -17.00 -3.69 0.65
CA VAL A 115 -16.68 -2.81 -0.48
C VAL A 115 -17.87 -2.72 -1.42
N THR A 116 -18.53 -3.83 -1.73
CA THR A 116 -19.69 -3.84 -2.63
C THR A 116 -20.86 -3.03 -2.07
N ILE A 117 -21.20 -3.23 -0.79
CA ILE A 117 -22.30 -2.52 -0.12
C ILE A 117 -22.01 -1.02 -0.07
N ILE A 118 -20.81 -0.62 0.36
CA ILE A 118 -20.47 0.81 0.49
C ILE A 118 -20.27 1.46 -0.87
N TRP A 119 -19.78 0.73 -1.87
CA TRP A 119 -19.72 1.23 -3.23
C TRP A 119 -21.11 1.52 -3.79
N ILE A 120 -22.08 0.61 -3.61
CA ILE A 120 -23.49 0.86 -3.97
C ILE A 120 -24.05 2.07 -3.20
N TYR A 121 -23.80 2.14 -1.89
CA TYR A 121 -24.17 3.30 -1.07
C TYR A 121 -23.59 4.61 -1.61
N SER A 122 -22.32 4.61 -2.02
CA SER A 122 -21.66 5.79 -2.61
C SER A 122 -22.28 6.18 -3.96
N LEU A 123 -22.72 5.21 -4.77
CA LEU A 123 -23.42 5.46 -6.02
C LEU A 123 -24.79 6.10 -5.76
N VAL A 124 -25.54 5.61 -4.76
CA VAL A 124 -26.83 6.19 -4.36
C VAL A 124 -26.66 7.63 -3.86
N LEU A 125 -25.67 7.90 -3.01
CA LEU A 125 -25.36 9.25 -2.55
C LEU A 125 -24.91 10.19 -3.67
N THR A 126 -24.18 9.66 -4.66
CA THR A 126 -23.76 10.45 -5.83
C THR A 126 -24.96 10.76 -6.72
N ALA A 127 -25.86 9.78 -6.94
CA ALA A 127 -27.06 9.93 -7.75
C ALA A 127 -28.11 10.85 -7.11
N SER A 128 -28.25 10.83 -5.78
CA SER A 128 -29.16 11.71 -5.04
C SER A 128 -28.72 13.18 -5.03
N GLY A 129 -27.55 13.50 -5.58
CA GLY A 129 -27.05 14.86 -5.70
C GLY A 129 -26.42 15.42 -4.42
N ALA A 130 -26.19 14.59 -3.39
CA ALA A 130 -25.66 15.02 -2.09
C ALA A 130 -24.33 15.78 -2.16
N TYR A 131 -23.55 15.55 -3.23
CA TYR A 131 -22.25 16.18 -3.45
C TYR A 131 -22.24 17.31 -4.49
N ARG A 132 -23.39 17.74 -5.05
CA ARG A 132 -23.43 18.78 -6.10
C ARG A 132 -22.96 20.16 -5.62
N ASP A 133 -23.28 20.54 -4.39
CA ASP A 133 -22.97 21.88 -3.84
C ASP A 133 -21.87 21.86 -2.76
N LYS A 134 -21.09 20.78 -2.68
CA LYS A 134 -19.97 20.64 -1.72
C LYS A 134 -18.65 21.14 -2.32
N SER A 135 -17.67 21.38 -1.45
CA SER A 135 -16.32 21.81 -1.87
C SER A 135 -15.71 20.86 -2.92
N LEU A 136 -14.88 21.40 -3.82
CA LEU A 136 -14.22 20.64 -4.88
C LEU A 136 -13.44 19.42 -4.34
N ARG A 137 -12.81 19.55 -3.16
CA ARG A 137 -12.07 18.45 -2.51
C ARG A 137 -12.97 17.29 -2.11
N THR A 138 -14.14 17.60 -1.56
CA THR A 138 -15.17 16.61 -1.19
C THR A 138 -15.77 15.97 -2.45
N GLN A 139 -16.04 16.77 -3.48
CA GLN A 139 -16.55 16.27 -4.76
C GLN A 139 -15.58 15.29 -5.40
N ILE A 140 -14.30 15.62 -5.47
CA ILE A 140 -13.29 14.71 -6.00
C ILE A 140 -13.26 13.45 -5.14
N SER A 141 -13.11 13.57 -3.82
CA SER A 141 -12.84 12.43 -2.93
C SER A 141 -14.03 11.47 -2.75
N CYS A 142 -15.25 12.00 -2.68
CA CYS A 142 -16.46 11.23 -2.34
C CYS A 142 -17.24 10.70 -3.54
N ARG A 143 -17.17 11.36 -4.71
CA ARG A 143 -18.01 10.95 -5.86
C ARG A 143 -17.50 9.68 -6.52
N ALA A 144 -18.43 8.78 -6.81
CA ALA A 144 -18.19 7.54 -7.56
C ALA A 144 -18.35 7.73 -9.09
N ASP A 145 -19.02 8.79 -9.54
CA ASP A 145 -19.30 9.07 -10.96
C ASP A 145 -18.17 9.81 -11.69
N ARG A 146 -16.92 9.55 -11.32
CA ARG A 146 -15.78 10.22 -11.97
C ARG A 146 -15.77 9.89 -13.47
N ALA A 147 -15.97 10.91 -14.30
CA ALA A 147 -15.69 10.93 -15.75
C ALA A 147 -16.28 9.79 -16.61
N ASN A 148 -17.46 9.24 -16.29
CA ASN A 148 -18.09 8.16 -17.08
C ASN A 148 -17.10 7.02 -17.43
N LEU A 149 -16.22 6.67 -16.49
CA LEU A 149 -15.14 5.69 -16.69
C LEU A 149 -15.66 4.35 -17.21
N ILE A 150 -16.82 3.91 -16.69
CA ILE A 150 -17.43 2.63 -17.07
C ILE A 150 -17.94 2.68 -18.51
N SER A 151 -18.54 3.79 -18.96
CA SER A 151 -19.06 3.92 -20.32
C SER A 151 -17.92 4.02 -21.34
N THR A 152 -16.88 4.81 -21.03
CA THR A 152 -15.76 5.10 -21.93
C THR A 152 -14.69 4.00 -21.99
N ALA A 153 -14.62 3.09 -21.01
CA ALA A 153 -13.64 2.03 -20.99
C ALA A 153 -13.87 1.00 -22.12
N PRO A 154 -12.82 0.51 -22.79
CA PRO A 154 -12.94 -0.58 -23.76
C PRO A 154 -13.33 -1.89 -23.07
N TRP A 155 -13.99 -2.79 -23.80
CA TRP A 155 -14.32 -4.12 -23.30
C TRP A 155 -13.08 -4.96 -23.04
N PHE A 156 -12.14 -4.96 -23.99
CA PHE A 156 -10.85 -5.65 -23.86
C PHE A 156 -9.70 -4.64 -23.89
N LYS A 157 -8.79 -4.76 -22.93
CA LYS A 157 -7.56 -3.96 -22.88
C LYS A 157 -6.40 -4.86 -22.45
N PHE A 158 -5.49 -5.11 -23.38
CA PHE A 158 -4.28 -5.88 -23.10
C PHE A 158 -3.15 -4.92 -22.69
N PRO A 159 -2.56 -5.08 -21.49
CA PRO A 159 -1.38 -4.32 -21.12
C PRO A 159 -0.20 -4.80 -21.97
N TYR A 160 0.61 -3.86 -22.46
CA TYR A 160 1.83 -4.16 -23.20
C TYR A 160 3.04 -3.60 -22.45
N PRO A 161 4.21 -4.25 -22.56
CA PRO A 161 5.41 -3.76 -21.90
C PRO A 161 5.77 -2.35 -22.38
N LEU A 162 6.23 -1.52 -21.45
CA LEU A 162 6.66 -0.14 -21.68
C LEU A 162 5.56 0.79 -22.22
N GLN A 163 4.29 0.54 -21.85
CA GLN A 163 3.14 1.35 -22.28
C GLN A 163 3.22 2.85 -21.95
N TRP A 164 4.03 3.26 -20.97
CA TRP A 164 4.22 4.66 -20.60
C TRP A 164 5.43 5.30 -21.29
N GLY A 165 6.19 4.55 -22.08
CA GLY A 165 7.43 4.96 -22.75
C GLY A 165 8.69 4.30 -22.15
N PRO A 166 9.89 4.67 -22.63
CA PRO A 166 11.14 4.10 -22.14
C PRO A 166 11.38 4.47 -20.67
N PRO A 167 11.91 3.53 -19.85
CA PRO A 167 12.15 3.76 -18.43
C PRO A 167 13.25 4.81 -18.24
N THR A 168 13.08 5.66 -17.23
CA THR A 168 14.08 6.67 -16.86
C THR A 168 14.76 6.25 -15.57
N PHE A 169 16.08 6.15 -15.58
CA PHE A 169 16.87 5.73 -14.43
C PHE A 169 17.39 6.95 -13.68
N SER A 170 16.74 7.27 -12.56
CA SER A 170 17.21 8.25 -11.61
C SER A 170 17.73 7.54 -10.36
N ALA A 171 18.94 7.89 -9.91
CA ALA A 171 19.56 7.27 -8.75
C ALA A 171 18.69 7.41 -7.50
N GLY A 172 18.10 8.58 -7.25
CA GLY A 172 17.28 8.82 -6.07
C GLY A 172 16.04 7.93 -6.00
N HIS A 173 15.31 7.79 -7.11
CA HIS A 173 14.14 6.93 -7.19
C HIS A 173 14.51 5.45 -7.07
N SER A 174 15.67 5.07 -7.64
CA SER A 174 16.17 3.69 -7.60
C SER A 174 16.56 3.29 -6.17
N PHE A 175 17.31 4.12 -5.44
CA PHE A 175 17.67 3.84 -4.04
C PHE A 175 16.45 3.74 -3.13
N ALA A 176 15.46 4.63 -3.31
CA ALA A 176 14.21 4.57 -2.56
C ALA A 176 13.43 3.26 -2.82
N MET A 177 13.43 2.78 -4.06
CA MET A 177 12.76 1.52 -4.38
C MET A 177 13.58 0.30 -3.93
N MET A 178 14.91 0.37 -3.95
CA MET A 178 15.78 -0.67 -3.42
C MET A 178 15.55 -0.91 -1.93
N SER A 179 15.41 0.15 -1.13
CA SER A 179 15.12 0.01 0.29
C SER A 179 13.73 -0.61 0.52
N ALA A 180 12.71 -0.20 -0.26
CA ALA A 180 11.38 -0.79 -0.21
C ALA A 180 11.40 -2.30 -0.54
N VAL A 181 12.16 -2.70 -1.57
CA VAL A 181 12.32 -4.10 -1.95
C VAL A 181 13.04 -4.90 -0.85
N LEU A 182 14.08 -4.36 -0.21
CA LEU A 182 14.74 -5.02 0.92
C LEU A 182 13.78 -5.26 2.09
N VAL A 183 12.94 -4.28 2.42
CA VAL A 183 11.89 -4.43 3.45
C VAL A 183 10.91 -5.53 3.04
N SER A 184 10.48 -5.53 1.77
CA SER A 184 9.56 -6.56 1.24
C SER A 184 10.15 -7.98 1.30
N MET A 185 11.47 -8.13 1.19
CA MET A 185 12.15 -9.43 1.30
C MET A 185 12.08 -9.97 2.74
N VAL A 186 12.25 -9.09 3.74
CA VAL A 186 12.12 -9.45 5.16
C VAL A 186 10.67 -9.82 5.46
N GLU A 187 9.71 -8.99 5.04
CA GLU A 187 8.28 -9.25 5.20
C GLU A 187 7.88 -10.59 4.57
N SER A 188 8.27 -10.82 3.32
CA SER A 188 7.95 -12.05 2.59
C SER A 188 8.57 -13.29 3.23
N THR A 189 9.76 -13.15 3.81
CA THR A 189 10.40 -14.22 4.60
C THR A 189 9.57 -14.57 5.84
N GLY A 190 9.07 -13.56 6.56
CA GLY A 190 8.15 -13.75 7.68
C GLY A 190 6.85 -14.43 7.24
N ALA A 191 6.29 -13.96 6.12
CA ALA A 191 5.06 -14.51 5.56
C ALA A 191 5.20 -15.97 5.12
N TYR A 192 6.31 -16.38 4.48
CA TYR A 192 6.55 -17.79 4.14
C TYR A 192 6.61 -18.69 5.38
N LYS A 193 7.30 -18.25 6.44
CA LYS A 193 7.36 -18.98 7.72
C LYS A 193 6.01 -19.03 8.43
N ALA A 194 5.22 -17.95 8.37
CA ALA A 194 3.87 -17.93 8.94
C ALA A 194 2.93 -18.85 8.15
N THR A 195 2.98 -18.79 6.82
CA THR A 195 2.16 -19.59 5.91
C THR A 195 2.43 -21.09 6.08
N SER A 196 3.70 -21.51 6.18
CA SER A 196 4.02 -22.93 6.41
C SER A 196 3.44 -23.44 7.73
N ARG A 197 3.43 -22.60 8.77
CA ARG A 197 2.86 -22.95 10.07
C ARG A 197 1.33 -23.03 10.03
N LEU A 198 0.68 -22.05 9.40
CA LEU A 198 -0.78 -22.03 9.23
C LEU A 198 -1.26 -23.19 8.36
N ALA A 199 -0.46 -23.60 7.38
CA ALA A 199 -0.72 -24.77 6.54
C ALA A 199 -0.42 -26.12 7.20
N ILE A 200 0.15 -26.15 8.42
CA ILE A 200 0.65 -27.36 9.09
C ILE A 200 1.63 -28.12 8.17
N ALA A 201 2.44 -27.36 7.43
CA ALA A 201 3.46 -27.88 6.53
C ALA A 201 4.84 -27.80 7.18
N THR A 202 5.77 -28.62 6.69
CA THR A 202 7.18 -28.56 7.10
C THR A 202 7.76 -27.17 6.80
N PRO A 203 8.49 -26.53 7.74
CA PRO A 203 9.14 -25.25 7.49
C PRO A 203 10.01 -25.30 6.23
N PRO A 204 9.92 -24.30 5.33
CA PRO A 204 10.68 -24.31 4.09
C PRO A 204 12.18 -24.19 4.38
N PRO A 205 13.04 -25.00 3.74
CA PRO A 205 14.48 -24.85 3.88
C PRO A 205 14.96 -23.53 3.26
N ALA A 206 16.10 -23.02 3.72
CA ALA A 206 16.59 -21.68 3.34
C ALA A 206 16.77 -21.48 1.82
N TYR A 207 17.14 -22.53 1.08
CA TYR A 207 17.27 -22.45 -0.38
C TYR A 207 15.92 -22.29 -1.09
N VAL A 208 14.84 -22.88 -0.58
CA VAL A 208 13.47 -22.69 -1.13
C VAL A 208 13.00 -21.27 -0.86
N LEU A 209 13.26 -20.77 0.34
CA LEU A 209 12.94 -19.40 0.72
C LEU A 209 13.65 -18.39 -0.20
N SER A 210 14.95 -18.59 -0.44
CA SER A 210 15.73 -17.73 -1.33
C SER A 210 15.22 -17.76 -2.77
N ARG A 211 14.86 -18.95 -3.28
CA ARG A 211 14.23 -19.09 -4.61
C ARG A 211 12.87 -18.40 -4.69
N GLY A 212 12.07 -18.43 -3.62
CA GLY A 212 10.80 -17.69 -3.53
C GLY A 212 11.01 -16.18 -3.64
N ILE A 213 12.03 -15.65 -2.98
CA ILE A 213 12.43 -14.24 -3.12
C ILE A 213 12.93 -13.93 -4.53
N GLY A 214 13.68 -14.83 -5.17
CA GLY A 214 14.09 -14.67 -6.56
C GLY A 214 12.90 -14.54 -7.51
N TRP A 215 11.88 -15.39 -7.35
CA TRP A 215 10.62 -15.32 -8.11
C TRP A 215 9.82 -14.05 -7.83
N GLN A 216 9.80 -13.58 -6.59
CA GLN A 216 9.22 -12.28 -6.25
C GLN A 216 9.93 -11.14 -6.99
N GLY A 217 11.27 -11.18 -7.05
CA GLY A 217 12.06 -10.22 -7.83
C GLY A 217 11.71 -10.22 -9.33
N ILE A 218 11.48 -11.41 -9.93
CA ILE A 218 10.97 -11.50 -11.30
C ILE A 218 9.59 -10.84 -11.43
N GLY A 219 8.71 -11.03 -10.45
CA GLY A 219 7.42 -10.34 -10.39
C GLY A 219 7.57 -8.81 -10.41
N ILE A 220 8.47 -8.27 -9.58
CA ILE A 220 8.75 -6.82 -9.54
C ILE A 220 9.39 -6.32 -10.85
N LEU A 221 10.19 -7.15 -11.51
CA LEU A 221 10.72 -6.82 -12.84
C LEU A 221 9.59 -6.67 -13.86
N LEU A 222 8.64 -7.62 -13.87
CA LEU A 222 7.46 -7.56 -14.73
C LEU A 222 6.59 -6.35 -14.38
N ASP A 223 6.42 -6.04 -13.10
CA ASP A 223 5.72 -4.82 -12.63
C ASP A 223 6.34 -3.54 -13.22
N GLY A 224 7.68 -3.45 -13.21
CA GLY A 224 8.42 -2.36 -13.82
C GLY A 224 8.26 -2.31 -15.35
N LEU A 225 8.29 -3.45 -16.02
CA LEU A 225 8.13 -3.54 -17.48
C LEU A 225 6.72 -3.14 -17.93
N PHE A 226 5.67 -3.68 -17.30
CA PHE A 226 4.28 -3.35 -17.63
C PHE A 226 3.81 -2.02 -17.02
N GLY A 227 4.59 -1.46 -16.08
CA GLY A 227 4.34 -0.16 -15.48
C GLY A 227 3.12 -0.17 -14.57
N THR A 228 3.05 -1.11 -13.63
CA THR A 228 1.96 -1.29 -12.66
C THR A 228 1.96 -0.26 -11.52
N ALA A 229 2.96 0.64 -11.50
CA ALA A 229 3.22 1.67 -10.47
C ALA A 229 3.57 1.15 -9.06
N THR A 230 3.34 -0.12 -8.77
CA THR A 230 3.59 -0.77 -7.48
C THR A 230 4.32 -2.09 -7.68
N GLY A 231 5.20 -2.47 -6.74
CA GLY A 231 5.87 -3.77 -6.77
C GLY A 231 5.08 -4.87 -6.08
N SER A 232 5.23 -6.11 -6.56
CA SER A 232 4.63 -7.32 -6.00
C SER A 232 5.35 -7.80 -4.73
N THR A 233 4.57 -8.26 -3.75
CA THR A 233 5.06 -8.90 -2.50
C THR A 233 4.12 -10.03 -2.07
N VAL A 234 4.54 -10.84 -1.10
CA VAL A 234 3.70 -11.89 -0.53
C VAL A 234 2.49 -11.27 0.18
N SER A 235 1.28 -11.74 -0.15
CA SER A 235 0.05 -11.28 0.51
C SER A 235 -0.13 -11.95 1.88
N VAL A 236 -0.07 -11.15 2.94
CA VAL A 236 -0.35 -11.57 4.32
C VAL A 236 -1.83 -11.99 4.49
N GLU A 237 -2.74 -11.37 3.75
CA GLU A 237 -4.16 -11.70 3.73
C GLU A 237 -4.40 -13.12 3.21
N ASN A 238 -3.73 -13.49 2.11
CA ASN A 238 -3.83 -14.83 1.54
C ASN A 238 -3.24 -15.89 2.49
N ALA A 239 -2.16 -15.55 3.19
CA ALA A 239 -1.61 -16.41 4.24
C ALA A 239 -2.61 -16.61 5.40
N GLY A 240 -3.33 -15.57 5.80
CA GLY A 240 -4.40 -15.64 6.79
C GLY A 240 -5.58 -16.50 6.34
N LEU A 241 -6.03 -16.33 5.09
CA LEU A 241 -7.11 -17.13 4.50
C LEU A 241 -6.74 -18.62 4.43
N LEU A 242 -5.47 -18.93 4.15
CA LEU A 242 -4.96 -20.30 4.21
C LEU A 242 -5.12 -20.90 5.62
N GLY A 243 -4.79 -20.14 6.67
CA GLY A 243 -4.95 -20.58 8.05
C GLY A 243 -6.41 -20.86 8.45
N LEU A 244 -7.36 -20.11 7.89
CA LEU A 244 -8.80 -20.29 8.12
C LEU A 244 -9.38 -21.47 7.31
N THR A 245 -9.08 -21.52 6.02
CA THR A 245 -9.65 -22.52 5.10
C THR A 245 -8.98 -23.89 5.20
N ARG A 246 -7.74 -23.94 5.69
CA ARG A 246 -6.87 -25.13 5.70
C ARG A 246 -6.66 -25.75 4.31
N VAL A 247 -6.84 -24.99 3.23
CA VAL A 247 -6.63 -25.46 1.85
C VAL A 247 -5.30 -24.94 1.32
N GLY A 248 -4.23 -25.71 1.52
CA GLY A 248 -2.86 -25.42 1.03
C GLY A 248 -2.56 -25.89 -0.39
N SER A 249 -3.58 -26.10 -1.23
CA SER A 249 -3.40 -26.69 -2.56
C SER A 249 -2.85 -25.67 -3.57
N ARG A 250 -1.77 -26.04 -4.26
CA ARG A 250 -1.17 -25.23 -5.35
C ARG A 250 -2.16 -24.96 -6.49
N ARG A 251 -3.03 -25.93 -6.80
CA ARG A 251 -4.04 -25.82 -7.85
C ARG A 251 -5.01 -24.65 -7.61
N VAL A 252 -5.34 -24.37 -6.36
CA VAL A 252 -6.23 -23.23 -6.02
C VAL A 252 -5.55 -21.91 -6.37
N VAL A 253 -4.25 -21.80 -6.11
CA VAL A 253 -3.46 -20.60 -6.45
C VAL A 253 -3.31 -20.47 -7.95
N GLU A 254 -3.04 -21.55 -8.68
CA GLU A 254 -2.91 -21.57 -10.14
C GLU A 254 -4.22 -21.17 -10.84
N ILE A 255 -5.36 -21.73 -10.41
CA ILE A 255 -6.68 -21.38 -10.94
C ILE A 255 -7.01 -19.90 -10.63
N SER A 256 -6.73 -19.44 -9.40
CA SER A 256 -6.92 -18.04 -9.01
C SER A 256 -6.09 -17.09 -9.88
N ALA A 257 -4.82 -17.42 -10.14
CA ALA A 257 -3.96 -16.64 -11.04
C ALA A 257 -4.52 -16.59 -12.47
N GLY A 258 -5.05 -17.71 -12.98
CA GLY A 258 -5.74 -17.75 -14.28
C GLY A 258 -6.94 -16.80 -14.34
N PHE A 259 -7.77 -16.78 -13.30
CA PHE A 259 -8.89 -15.83 -13.20
C PHE A 259 -8.41 -14.38 -13.11
N MET A 260 -7.36 -14.09 -12.33
CA MET A 260 -6.79 -12.74 -12.24
C MET A 260 -6.28 -12.24 -13.59
N ILE A 261 -5.58 -13.08 -14.36
CA ILE A 261 -5.14 -12.75 -15.72
C ILE A 261 -6.34 -12.49 -16.63
N PHE A 262 -7.34 -13.37 -16.60
CA PHE A 262 -8.55 -13.21 -17.40
C PHE A 262 -9.27 -11.89 -17.10
N PHE A 263 -9.58 -11.60 -15.83
CA PHE A 263 -10.26 -10.37 -15.43
C PHE A 263 -9.43 -9.11 -15.68
N SER A 264 -8.09 -9.19 -15.65
CA SER A 264 -7.20 -8.08 -15.99
C SER A 264 -7.36 -7.61 -17.44
N THR A 265 -7.71 -8.52 -18.37
CA THR A 265 -7.95 -8.17 -19.79
C THR A 265 -9.29 -7.45 -20.02
N LEU A 266 -10.22 -7.54 -19.07
CA LEU A 266 -11.54 -6.93 -19.16
C LEU A 266 -11.47 -5.46 -18.71
N GLY A 267 -11.40 -4.54 -19.68
CA GLY A 267 -11.25 -3.11 -19.39
C GLY A 267 -12.43 -2.53 -18.60
N LYS A 268 -13.65 -3.04 -18.81
CA LYS A 268 -14.84 -2.67 -18.03
C LYS A 268 -14.72 -3.09 -16.56
N PHE A 269 -14.17 -4.28 -16.30
CA PHE A 269 -13.92 -4.75 -14.94
C PHE A 269 -12.94 -3.82 -14.23
N GLY A 270 -11.81 -3.48 -14.88
CA GLY A 270 -10.87 -2.48 -14.37
C GLY A 270 -11.50 -1.10 -14.12
N ALA A 271 -12.43 -0.67 -14.98
CA ALA A 271 -13.15 0.60 -14.82
C ALA A 271 -14.08 0.61 -13.60
N VAL A 272 -14.70 -0.52 -13.25
CA VAL A 272 -15.48 -0.66 -12.02
C VAL A 272 -14.58 -0.46 -10.80
N PHE A 273 -13.42 -1.12 -10.74
CA PHE A 273 -12.46 -0.92 -9.64
C PHE A 273 -11.93 0.53 -9.57
N ALA A 274 -11.68 1.15 -10.72
CA ALA A 274 -11.26 2.54 -10.78
C ALA A 274 -12.35 3.54 -10.34
N SER A 275 -13.62 3.14 -10.37
CA SER A 275 -14.75 3.97 -9.91
C SER A 275 -14.93 3.98 -8.39
N ILE A 276 -14.32 3.02 -7.68
CA ILE A 276 -14.43 2.91 -6.22
C ILE A 276 -13.74 4.12 -5.57
N PRO A 277 -14.45 4.92 -4.75
CA PRO A 277 -13.85 6.06 -4.06
C PRO A 277 -12.66 5.66 -3.19
N PHE A 278 -11.58 6.44 -3.26
CA PHE A 278 -10.37 6.21 -2.46
C PHE A 278 -10.59 6.13 -0.93
N PRO A 279 -11.54 6.88 -0.33
CA PRO A 279 -11.86 6.76 1.10
C PRO A 279 -12.31 5.36 1.54
N ILE A 280 -12.90 4.56 0.64
CA ILE A 280 -13.25 3.15 0.92
C ILE A 280 -11.97 2.33 1.11
N PHE A 281 -10.99 2.48 0.22
CA PHE A 281 -9.68 1.82 0.36
C PHE A 281 -8.92 2.32 1.59
N ALA A 282 -9.03 3.60 1.93
CA ALA A 282 -8.42 4.14 3.14
C ALA A 282 -8.99 3.49 4.42
N ALA A 283 -10.29 3.21 4.46
CA ALA A 283 -10.92 2.47 5.55
C ALA A 283 -10.45 1.01 5.62
N LEU A 284 -10.27 0.35 4.47
CA LEU A 284 -9.64 -0.97 4.41
C LEU A 284 -8.21 -0.94 4.96
N TYR A 285 -7.41 0.04 4.55
CA TYR A 285 -6.04 0.20 5.01
C TYR A 285 -5.93 0.37 6.52
N CYS A 286 -6.89 1.04 7.18
CA CYS A 286 -6.93 1.11 8.65
C CYS A 286 -6.95 -0.27 9.30
N VAL A 287 -7.76 -1.20 8.77
CA VAL A 287 -7.87 -2.57 9.31
C VAL A 287 -6.70 -3.43 8.88
N LEU A 288 -6.32 -3.39 7.61
CA LEU A 288 -5.27 -4.22 7.04
C LEU A 288 -3.89 -3.89 7.62
N PHE A 289 -3.54 -2.62 7.73
CA PHE A 289 -2.27 -2.20 8.35
C PHE A 289 -2.23 -2.54 9.84
N GLY A 290 -3.36 -2.44 10.54
CA GLY A 290 -3.48 -2.91 11.92
C GLY A 290 -3.29 -4.42 12.06
N LEU A 291 -3.86 -5.20 11.14
CA LEU A 291 -3.69 -6.66 11.10
C LEU A 291 -2.22 -7.04 10.83
N VAL A 292 -1.57 -6.42 9.83
CA VAL A 292 -0.14 -6.64 9.54
C VAL A 292 0.72 -6.29 10.76
N ALA A 293 0.42 -5.17 11.43
CA ALA A 293 1.11 -4.78 12.66
C ALA A 293 0.97 -5.85 13.77
N SER A 294 -0.24 -6.38 13.96
CA SER A 294 -0.53 -7.44 14.93
C SER A 294 0.19 -8.76 14.58
N VAL A 295 0.21 -9.15 13.31
CA VAL A 295 0.95 -10.33 12.83
C VAL A 295 2.45 -10.18 13.12
N GLY A 296 3.02 -9.00 12.90
CA GLY A 296 4.40 -8.70 13.28
C GLY A 296 4.65 -8.89 14.77
N LEU A 297 3.82 -8.28 15.62
CA LEU A 297 3.93 -8.41 17.08
C LEU A 297 3.73 -9.84 17.57
N SER A 298 2.96 -10.66 16.85
CA SER A 298 2.76 -12.08 17.20
C SER A 298 4.07 -12.87 17.19
N PHE A 299 5.12 -12.44 16.49
CA PHE A 299 6.43 -13.10 16.54
C PHE A 299 7.12 -12.98 17.90
N LEU A 300 6.75 -11.99 18.73
CA LEU A 300 7.29 -11.83 20.08
C LEU A 300 6.93 -13.01 20.99
N GLN A 301 5.87 -13.77 20.68
CA GLN A 301 5.50 -14.98 21.43
C GLN A 301 6.59 -16.08 21.38
N PHE A 302 7.53 -16.01 20.42
CA PHE A 302 8.67 -16.93 20.31
C PHE A 302 9.93 -16.39 20.99
N THR A 303 9.82 -15.32 21.77
CA THR A 303 10.95 -14.67 22.44
C THR A 303 10.68 -14.54 23.93
N ASN A 304 11.73 -14.60 24.74
CA ASN A 304 11.60 -14.38 26.17
C ASN A 304 11.46 -12.88 26.47
N MET A 305 10.23 -12.39 26.63
CA MET A 305 9.92 -10.99 26.93
C MET A 305 10.15 -10.61 28.40
N ASN A 306 10.52 -11.56 29.28
CA ASN A 306 10.90 -11.25 30.66
C ASN A 306 12.32 -10.66 30.77
N CYS A 307 13.13 -10.76 29.71
CA CYS A 307 14.47 -10.19 29.68
C CYS A 307 14.40 -8.70 29.28
N MET A 308 14.92 -7.81 30.14
CA MET A 308 14.99 -6.37 29.88
C MET A 308 15.69 -6.04 28.55
N ARG A 309 16.72 -6.82 28.16
CA ARG A 309 17.41 -6.65 26.87
C ARG A 309 16.44 -6.77 25.68
N ASN A 310 15.55 -7.76 25.70
CA ASN A 310 14.62 -8.01 24.60
C ASN A 310 13.53 -6.94 24.55
N LEU A 311 13.08 -6.47 25.72
CA LEU A 311 12.16 -5.33 25.85
C LEU A 311 12.77 -4.05 25.26
N ILE A 312 14.03 -3.75 25.59
CA ILE A 312 14.74 -2.57 25.06
C ILE A 312 14.89 -2.66 23.53
N ILE A 313 15.33 -3.81 23.00
CA ILE A 313 15.49 -4.00 21.54
C ILE A 313 14.16 -3.77 20.81
N THR A 314 13.08 -4.35 21.32
CA THR A 314 11.75 -4.24 20.70
C THR A 314 11.18 -2.82 20.82
N GLY A 315 11.24 -2.22 22.01
CA GLY A 315 10.70 -0.88 22.25
C GLY A 315 11.46 0.21 21.49
N LEU A 316 12.80 0.15 21.50
CA LEU A 316 13.65 1.12 20.81
C LEU A 316 13.46 1.05 19.29
N SER A 317 13.40 -0.16 18.72
CA SER A 317 13.21 -0.34 17.28
C SER A 317 11.84 0.16 16.81
N LEU A 318 10.75 -0.15 17.53
CA LEU A 318 9.41 0.37 17.22
C LEU A 318 9.35 1.90 17.34
N PHE A 319 9.90 2.47 18.42
CA PHE A 319 9.87 3.91 18.64
C PHE A 319 10.66 4.67 17.57
N LEU A 320 11.92 4.29 17.33
CA LEU A 320 12.76 4.94 16.32
C LEU A 320 12.22 4.73 14.90
N GLY A 321 11.61 3.58 14.63
CA GLY A 321 11.01 3.27 13.34
C GLY A 321 9.84 4.17 12.96
N ILE A 322 9.14 4.77 13.93
CA ILE A 322 8.06 5.74 13.70
C ILE A 322 8.56 7.17 13.86
N SER A 323 9.39 7.44 14.88
CA SER A 323 9.80 8.81 15.23
C SER A 323 10.73 9.43 14.19
N VAL A 324 11.68 8.66 13.64
CA VAL A 324 12.65 9.17 12.65
C VAL A 324 11.94 9.58 11.35
N PRO A 325 11.09 8.73 10.72
CA PRO A 325 10.34 9.15 9.54
C PRO A 325 9.41 10.34 9.80
N GLN A 326 8.77 10.40 10.97
CA GLN A 326 7.88 11.49 11.33
C GLN A 326 8.62 12.83 11.46
N PHE A 327 9.81 12.84 12.08
CA PHE A 327 10.68 14.02 12.13
C PHE A 327 10.98 14.55 10.72
N PHE A 328 11.41 13.67 9.80
CA PHE A 328 11.68 14.11 8.42
C PHE A 328 10.42 14.54 7.68
N ASN A 329 9.25 13.98 7.97
CA ASN A 329 8.00 14.39 7.34
C ASN A 329 7.53 15.79 7.77
N GLU A 330 7.72 16.16 9.02
CA GLU A 330 7.29 17.45 9.58
C GLU A 330 8.26 18.59 9.25
N TYR A 331 9.57 18.31 9.28
CA TYR A 331 10.60 19.31 8.98
C TYR A 331 10.96 19.42 7.48
N TRP A 332 10.37 18.59 6.62
CA TRP A 332 10.52 18.72 5.17
C TRP A 332 9.72 19.91 4.64
N ASN A 333 10.43 20.96 4.21
CA ASN A 333 9.83 22.12 3.56
C ASN A 333 10.45 22.27 2.15
N PRO A 334 9.67 22.21 1.05
CA PRO A 334 10.20 22.31 -0.32
C PRO A 334 11.03 23.58 -0.57
N SER A 335 10.79 24.63 0.22
CA SER A 335 11.44 25.94 0.10
C SER A 335 12.56 26.18 1.12
N ARG A 336 12.89 25.21 1.99
CA ARG A 336 14.05 25.31 2.91
C ARG A 336 15.01 24.16 2.71
N ARG A 337 16.27 24.54 2.51
CA ARG A 337 17.46 23.68 2.54
C ARG A 337 17.31 22.67 3.69
N GLY A 338 17.33 21.38 3.38
CA GLY A 338 17.27 20.34 4.41
C GLY A 338 18.39 20.54 5.45
N LEU A 339 18.20 19.97 6.65
CA LEU A 339 19.17 20.03 7.76
C LEU A 339 20.58 19.53 7.39
N VAL A 340 20.69 18.76 6.31
CA VAL A 340 21.96 18.23 5.78
C VAL A 340 22.31 19.01 4.52
N HIS A 341 23.36 19.83 4.57
CA HIS A 341 23.95 20.55 3.44
C HIS A 341 24.63 19.56 2.48
N THR A 342 23.83 18.79 1.74
CA THR A 342 24.34 17.94 0.66
C THR A 342 23.51 18.21 -0.60
N ASN A 343 24.18 18.27 -1.75
CA ASN A 343 23.52 18.27 -3.07
C ASN A 343 22.81 16.93 -3.38
N ALA A 344 22.80 16.01 -2.41
CA ALA A 344 22.21 14.70 -2.45
C ALA A 344 20.70 14.77 -2.16
N GLY A 345 19.91 15.24 -3.13
CA GLY A 345 18.45 15.19 -3.04
C GLY A 345 17.89 13.78 -2.78
N TRP A 346 18.68 12.72 -3.03
CA TRP A 346 18.32 11.32 -2.87
C TRP A 346 18.18 10.83 -1.41
N VAL A 347 18.88 11.44 -0.44
CA VAL A 347 18.69 11.10 0.98
C VAL A 347 17.31 11.56 1.47
N ILE A 348 16.70 12.53 0.77
CA ILE A 348 15.52 13.27 1.24
C ILE A 348 14.29 13.06 0.33
N GLN A 349 14.48 12.57 -0.91
CA GLN A 349 13.43 12.27 -1.90
C GLN A 349 12.60 11.01 -1.58
N CYS A 350 12.96 10.20 -0.58
CA CYS A 350 12.20 9.00 -0.19
C CYS A 350 10.73 9.31 0.15
N ASN A 351 10.42 10.54 0.61
CA ASN A 351 9.04 10.97 0.89
C ASN A 351 8.27 11.47 -0.36
N TYR A 352 8.97 11.85 -1.44
CA TYR A 352 8.37 12.48 -2.62
C TYR A 352 7.68 11.46 -3.55
N GLN A 353 8.20 10.24 -3.65
CA GLN A 353 7.63 9.19 -4.52
C GLN A 353 6.23 8.76 -4.09
N TYR A 354 5.95 8.78 -2.79
CA TYR A 354 4.65 8.40 -2.25
C TYR A 354 3.59 9.49 -2.50
N ARG A 355 3.96 10.77 -2.42
CA ARG A 355 3.01 11.90 -2.58
C ARG A 355 2.56 12.13 -4.04
N ILE A 356 3.39 11.77 -5.03
CA ILE A 356 3.06 11.99 -6.46
C ILE A 356 2.09 10.94 -7.03
N LEU A 357 2.13 9.68 -6.58
CA LEU A 357 1.19 8.64 -7.07
C LEU A 357 -0.28 8.97 -6.77
N VAL A 358 -0.57 9.79 -5.77
CA VAL A 358 -1.93 10.23 -5.42
C VAL A 358 -2.24 11.64 -5.96
N SER A 359 -1.22 12.50 -6.14
CA SER A 359 -1.40 13.84 -6.69
C SER A 359 -1.69 13.88 -8.20
N SER A 360 -1.74 12.74 -8.89
CA SER A 360 -2.20 12.67 -10.29
C SER A 360 -3.73 12.74 -10.44
N ASN A 361 -4.50 12.83 -9.34
CA ASN A 361 -5.96 13.00 -9.36
C ASN A 361 -6.47 14.22 -8.58
N GLY A 362 -5.65 15.27 -8.44
CA GLY A 362 -6.12 16.53 -7.88
C GLY A 362 -4.99 17.53 -7.73
N GLY A 363 -4.81 18.38 -8.74
CA GLY A 363 -4.03 19.59 -8.59
C GLY A 363 -4.86 20.64 -7.86
N PHE A 364 -4.31 21.20 -6.80
CA PHE A 364 -3.92 22.61 -6.71
C PHE A 364 -3.39 22.85 -5.29
N ASP A 365 -2.12 23.25 -5.22
CA ASP A 365 -1.60 23.94 -4.05
C ASP A 365 -2.36 25.27 -3.92
N SER A 366 -3.00 25.49 -2.78
CA SER A 366 -3.33 26.83 -2.29
C SER A 366 -3.72 26.79 -0.82
N GLY A 367 -3.09 27.66 -0.03
CA GLY A 367 -3.63 28.09 1.26
C GLY A 367 -2.93 27.54 2.50
N SER A 368 -1.70 27.99 2.73
CA SER A 368 -1.20 28.24 4.08
C SER A 368 -2.19 29.14 4.84
N VAL A 369 -3.06 28.56 5.67
CA VAL A 369 -3.77 29.34 6.69
C VAL A 369 -2.86 29.38 7.91
N SER A 370 -2.10 30.46 7.97
CA SER A 370 -1.36 30.93 9.14
C SER A 370 -2.31 30.98 10.35
N GLY A 371 -2.06 30.15 11.35
CA GLY A 371 -2.55 30.39 12.69
C GLY A 371 -1.79 31.58 13.26
N GLN A 372 -2.28 32.80 12.99
CA GLN A 372 -1.81 34.00 13.66
C GLN A 372 -2.13 33.88 15.15
N HIS A 373 -1.11 33.55 15.93
CA HIS A 373 -1.10 33.83 17.35
C HIS A 373 -1.09 35.35 17.51
N VAL A 374 -2.20 35.88 18.02
CA VAL A 374 -2.37 37.26 18.46
C VAL A 374 -1.24 37.58 19.45
N ARG A 375 -0.28 38.39 19.03
CA ARG A 375 0.69 39.02 19.93
C ARG A 375 0.45 40.52 19.87
N SER A 376 -0.12 41.02 20.96
CA SER A 376 -0.45 42.42 21.21
C SER A 376 0.73 43.35 20.93
N ARG A 377 0.42 44.48 20.29
CA ARG A 377 1.34 45.60 20.09
C ARG A 377 1.70 46.18 21.47
N GLU A 378 2.98 46.17 21.81
CA GLU A 378 3.55 47.14 22.74
C GLU A 378 4.18 48.27 21.92
N VAL A 379 3.70 49.47 22.22
CA VAL A 379 4.18 50.76 21.75
C VAL A 379 5.46 51.11 22.49
N LYS A 380 6.55 51.41 21.78
CA LYS A 380 7.59 52.32 22.28
C LYS A 380 8.51 52.85 21.16
N ASP A 381 8.27 54.12 20.84
CA ASP A 381 9.22 55.20 20.52
C ASP A 381 10.60 54.84 19.94
N ARG A 382 10.81 55.13 18.65
CA ARG A 382 11.54 56.34 18.22
C ARG A 382 11.42 56.60 16.72
#